data_AF-A0A0S8AZP4-F1
#
_entry.id   AF-A0A0S8AZP4-F1
#
_cell.length_a   1.000
_cell.length_b   1.000
_cell.length_c   1.000
_cell.angle_alpha   90.00
_cell.angle_beta   90.00
_cell.angle_gamma   90.00
#
_symmetry.space_group_name_H-M   'P 1'
#
loop_
_entity.id
_entity.type
_entity.pdbx_description
1 polymer ?
#
loop_
_entity_poly.entity_id
_entity_poly.type
_entity_poly.pdbx_seq_one_letter_code
_entity_poly.pdbx_strand_id
1 'polypeptide(L)'
;MLLEKGQGNKVLTQSDIIEVLPDGGVDLEATDALIAQLVEHGIEVLDDDEGDTEALADVDEPDDAALREVEEELADENPVETVIELSTADLTNDPVRMYLREIGQVNLLTAEDEVRLAKRIQRGVLSHNKLVKNGQLSPEEKLKYKKQEIDGRLAKRYLAEANLRLVVSVAKRYIGRGMNFLDLIQEGNIGLLRAVEKFDHRRGYKFSTYATWWIRQAISRAIADQARVIRIPVHMVETINRLVRIQRRLLQEYGREPTSKEIALEMNILPAEDTEAIRQAMDHGQPMDPALDRRWRRAASKVRRIIRISQEPMSLETPIGSEENSYLGDFIEDESVLGPVDAASKQLLKEQLNEILESLSERERKVLEMRFGLSDGQGRTLEEVGAKFGVTRERIRQIEAKALRKLRHPIRSRKLRDYLS
;
A
#
# COMPACT_ATOMS: atom_id res chain seq x y z
N MET A 1 -8.01 -6.70 -32.79
CA MET A 1 -6.59 -6.46 -32.48
C MET A 1 -6.21 -6.78 -31.04
N LEU A 2 -6.50 -5.97 -30.00
CA LEU A 2 -6.10 -6.31 -28.61
C LEU A 2 -6.76 -7.61 -28.08
N LEU A 3 -8.05 -7.81 -28.35
CA LEU A 3 -8.77 -9.05 -28.02
C LEU A 3 -8.27 -10.29 -28.79
N GLU A 4 -7.74 -10.13 -30.01
CA GLU A 4 -7.16 -11.23 -30.79
C GLU A 4 -5.75 -11.60 -30.28
N LYS A 5 -4.93 -10.60 -29.92
CA LYS A 5 -3.62 -10.82 -29.26
C LYS A 5 -3.82 -11.50 -27.89
N GLY A 6 -4.82 -11.08 -27.13
CA GLY A 6 -5.13 -11.61 -25.79
C GLY A 6 -5.76 -13.00 -25.76
N GLN A 7 -6.46 -13.43 -26.83
CA GLN A 7 -7.02 -14.78 -26.92
C GLN A 7 -5.97 -15.89 -27.06
N GLY A 8 -4.76 -15.56 -27.53
CA GLY A 8 -3.66 -16.53 -27.68
C GLY A 8 -2.92 -16.85 -26.38
N ASN A 9 -2.62 -15.83 -25.56
CA ASN A 9 -1.70 -15.94 -24.42
C ASN A 9 -2.31 -15.60 -23.05
N LYS A 10 -3.58 -15.15 -22.97
CA LYS A 10 -4.26 -14.69 -21.73
C LYS A 10 -3.56 -13.56 -20.95
N VAL A 11 -2.43 -13.06 -21.43
CA VAL A 11 -1.61 -12.03 -20.78
C VAL A 11 -1.30 -10.94 -21.81
N LEU A 12 -1.50 -9.69 -21.43
CA LEU A 12 -1.08 -8.50 -22.19
C LEU A 12 -0.24 -7.59 -21.29
N THR A 13 0.80 -6.97 -21.83
CA THR A 13 1.56 -5.95 -21.09
C THR A 13 0.97 -4.56 -21.30
N GLN A 14 1.25 -3.62 -20.39
CA GLN A 14 0.77 -2.24 -20.50
C GLN A 14 1.33 -1.54 -21.76
N SER A 15 2.56 -1.85 -22.17
CA SER A 15 3.17 -1.42 -23.42
C SER A 15 2.44 -1.92 -24.68
N ASP A 16 1.95 -3.16 -24.71
CA ASP A 16 1.16 -3.71 -25.83
C ASP A 16 -0.19 -2.98 -26.01
N ILE A 17 -0.84 -2.59 -24.91
CA ILE A 17 -2.11 -1.83 -24.93
C ILE A 17 -1.87 -0.43 -25.53
N ILE A 18 -0.73 0.17 -25.19
CA ILE A 18 -0.35 1.52 -25.60
C ILE A 18 0.02 1.59 -27.09
N GLU A 19 0.66 0.56 -27.65
CA GLU A 19 1.03 0.54 -29.08
C GLU A 19 -0.18 0.49 -30.02
N VAL A 20 -1.31 -0.05 -29.55
CA VAL A 20 -2.50 -0.26 -30.39
C VAL A 20 -3.46 0.93 -30.34
N LEU A 21 -3.30 1.86 -29.40
CA LEU A 21 -4.14 3.05 -29.30
C LEU A 21 -3.64 4.16 -30.25
N PRO A 22 -4.42 4.53 -31.29
CA PRO A 22 -4.02 5.58 -32.23
C PRO A 22 -4.06 6.95 -31.55
N ASP A 23 -3.19 7.84 -32.03
CA ASP A 23 -2.87 9.17 -31.54
C ASP A 23 -4.00 9.97 -30.85
N GLY A 24 -3.65 10.55 -29.70
CA GLY A 24 -4.21 11.83 -29.26
C GLY A 24 -5.13 11.75 -28.06
N GLY A 25 -4.59 12.09 -26.89
CA GLY A 25 -5.37 12.40 -25.69
C GLY A 25 -5.95 11.16 -25.01
N VAL A 26 -5.09 10.39 -24.35
CA VAL A 26 -5.56 9.35 -23.44
C VAL A 26 -6.03 10.04 -22.16
N ASP A 27 -7.34 10.15 -22.00
CA ASP A 27 -7.97 10.39 -20.71
C ASP A 27 -7.65 9.19 -19.81
N LEU A 28 -7.10 9.43 -18.61
CA LEU A 28 -6.69 8.35 -17.70
C LEU A 28 -7.87 7.43 -17.36
N GLU A 29 -9.08 7.99 -17.29
CA GLU A 29 -10.31 7.24 -17.05
C GLU A 29 -10.63 6.25 -18.19
N ALA A 30 -10.30 6.60 -19.44
CA ALA A 30 -10.54 5.74 -20.58
C ALA A 30 -9.58 4.53 -20.61
N THR A 31 -8.33 4.71 -20.16
CA THR A 31 -7.40 3.59 -19.98
C THR A 31 -7.80 2.67 -18.85
N ASP A 32 -8.24 3.23 -17.72
CA ASP A 32 -8.68 2.43 -16.57
C ASP A 32 -9.95 1.64 -16.91
N ALA A 33 -10.88 2.24 -17.67
CA ALA A 33 -12.06 1.56 -18.19
C ALA A 33 -11.71 0.42 -19.18
N LEU A 34 -10.70 0.63 -20.04
CA LEU A 34 -10.24 -0.38 -20.99
C LEU A 34 -9.57 -1.56 -20.27
N ILE A 35 -8.75 -1.29 -19.25
CA ILE A 35 -8.12 -2.31 -18.40
C ILE A 35 -9.20 -3.12 -17.67
N ALA A 36 -10.20 -2.45 -17.08
CA ALA A 36 -11.32 -3.12 -16.42
C ALA A 36 -12.08 -4.04 -17.40
N GLN A 37 -12.30 -3.59 -18.63
CA GLN A 37 -12.98 -4.37 -19.67
C GLN A 37 -12.16 -5.57 -20.16
N LEU A 38 -10.82 -5.46 -20.21
CA LEU A 38 -9.92 -6.57 -20.55
C LEU A 38 -9.89 -7.63 -19.44
N VAL A 39 -9.90 -7.21 -18.18
CA VAL A 39 -9.98 -8.12 -17.02
C VAL A 39 -11.32 -8.86 -16.99
N GLU A 40 -12.43 -8.18 -17.31
CA GLU A 40 -13.76 -8.81 -17.41
C GLU A 40 -13.83 -9.87 -18.53
N HIS A 41 -13.02 -9.69 -19.58
CA HIS A 41 -12.84 -10.67 -20.65
C HIS A 41 -11.77 -11.75 -20.36
N GLY A 42 -11.21 -11.78 -19.14
CA GLY A 42 -10.29 -12.82 -18.68
C GLY A 42 -8.86 -12.67 -19.21
N ILE A 43 -8.45 -11.46 -19.57
CA ILE A 43 -7.09 -11.12 -19.99
C ILE A 43 -6.40 -10.41 -18.83
N GLU A 44 -5.31 -10.98 -18.35
CA GLU A 44 -4.49 -10.43 -17.27
C GLU A 44 -3.54 -9.36 -17.84
N VAL A 45 -3.55 -8.15 -17.25
CA VAL A 45 -2.69 -7.04 -17.66
C VAL A 45 -1.54 -6.91 -16.66
N LEU A 46 -0.31 -7.17 -17.11
CA LEU A 46 0.91 -7.03 -16.30
C LEU A 46 1.53 -5.64 -16.53
N ASP A 47 1.98 -5.00 -15.46
CA ASP A 47 2.79 -3.78 -15.54
C ASP A 47 4.22 -4.14 -15.97
N ASP A 48 4.78 -3.41 -16.94
CA ASP A 48 6.12 -3.66 -17.52
C ASP A 48 7.28 -3.50 -16.51
N ASP A 49 7.00 -3.00 -15.32
CA ASP A 49 7.99 -2.65 -14.30
C ASP A 49 8.17 -3.72 -13.20
N GLU A 50 7.56 -4.90 -13.32
CA GLU A 50 7.76 -5.98 -12.34
C GLU A 50 9.16 -6.63 -12.41
N GLY A 51 10.03 -6.19 -13.34
CA GLY A 51 11.34 -6.79 -13.61
C GLY A 51 12.45 -6.52 -12.60
N ASP A 52 12.33 -5.52 -11.71
CA ASP A 52 13.41 -5.14 -10.77
C ASP A 52 12.89 -4.99 -9.32
N THR A 53 11.92 -5.82 -8.92
CA THR A 53 11.40 -5.84 -7.53
C THR A 53 12.19 -6.76 -6.59
N GLU A 54 13.48 -6.95 -6.86
CA GLU A 54 14.40 -7.54 -5.89
C GLU A 54 14.84 -6.48 -4.89
N ALA A 55 14.09 -6.29 -3.80
CA ALA A 55 14.64 -5.98 -2.47
C ALA A 55 13.55 -5.75 -1.41
N LEU A 56 12.71 -6.75 -1.12
CA LEU A 56 12.08 -7.02 0.20
C LEU A 56 10.99 -8.12 0.15
N ALA A 57 10.61 -8.58 -1.05
CA ALA A 57 9.87 -9.82 -1.21
C ALA A 57 10.81 -11.01 -0.93
N ASP A 58 10.60 -11.67 0.21
CA ASP A 58 11.21 -12.94 0.64
C ASP A 58 12.74 -13.05 0.47
N VAL A 59 13.49 -12.27 1.25
CA VAL A 59 14.95 -12.45 1.34
C VAL A 59 15.27 -13.74 2.08
N ASP A 60 15.80 -14.72 1.33
CA ASP A 60 16.63 -15.82 1.82
C ASP A 60 17.82 -15.26 2.62
N GLU A 61 18.38 -16.05 3.54
CA GLU A 61 19.41 -15.62 4.50
C GLU A 61 20.48 -14.65 3.94
N PRO A 62 20.99 -13.71 4.75
CA PRO A 62 21.98 -12.74 4.29
C PRO A 62 23.23 -13.42 3.72
N ASP A 63 23.66 -12.90 2.57
CA ASP A 63 24.92 -13.29 1.96
C ASP A 63 26.12 -12.71 2.73
N ASP A 64 27.33 -13.17 2.41
CA ASP A 64 28.54 -12.73 3.11
C ASP A 64 28.90 -11.27 2.81
N ALA A 65 28.38 -10.68 1.72
CA ALA A 65 28.60 -9.28 1.41
C ALA A 65 27.79 -8.37 2.35
N ALA A 66 26.50 -8.67 2.54
CA ALA A 66 25.62 -7.95 3.46
C ALA A 66 26.10 -8.06 4.92
N LEU A 67 26.63 -9.22 5.31
CA LEU A 67 27.18 -9.39 6.67
C LEU A 67 28.43 -8.56 6.90
N ARG A 68 29.29 -8.36 5.89
CA ARG A 68 30.49 -7.50 6.02
C ARG A 68 30.12 -6.03 6.17
N GLU A 69 29.15 -5.54 5.40
CA GLU A 69 28.64 -4.16 5.54
C GLU A 69 28.12 -3.92 6.97
N VAL A 70 27.35 -4.87 7.51
CA VAL A 70 26.86 -4.79 8.88
C VAL A 70 27.99 -4.83 9.91
N GLU A 71 29.04 -5.63 9.67
CA GLU A 71 30.20 -5.71 10.56
C GLU A 71 30.98 -4.38 10.63
N GLU A 72 31.16 -3.72 9.49
CA GLU A 72 31.77 -2.38 9.43
C GLU A 72 30.92 -1.34 10.17
N GLU A 73 29.59 -1.37 10.00
CA GLU A 73 28.70 -0.43 10.71
C GLU A 73 28.67 -0.63 12.23
N LEU A 74 28.84 -1.87 12.71
CA LEU A 74 28.84 -2.19 14.14
C LEU A 74 30.19 -1.89 14.82
N ALA A 75 31.26 -1.66 14.05
CA ALA A 75 32.60 -1.43 14.60
C ALA A 75 32.67 -0.17 15.48
N ASP A 76 31.86 0.85 15.15
CA ASP A 76 31.82 2.12 15.86
C ASP A 76 30.68 2.20 16.91
N GLU A 77 29.85 1.17 17.03
CA GLU A 77 28.67 1.19 17.92
C GLU A 77 28.84 0.36 19.19
N ASN A 78 28.51 0.99 20.32
CA ASN A 78 28.40 0.32 21.60
C ASN A 78 26.93 0.26 22.08
N PRO A 79 26.29 -0.93 22.03
CA PRO A 79 24.90 -1.09 22.47
C PRO A 79 24.68 -0.74 23.95
N VAL A 80 25.70 -0.91 24.80
CA VAL A 80 25.62 -0.59 26.23
C VAL A 80 25.53 0.92 26.43
N GLU A 81 26.41 1.67 25.75
CA GLU A 81 26.46 3.13 25.80
C GLU A 81 25.14 3.73 25.28
N THR A 82 24.64 3.19 24.18
CA THR A 82 23.35 3.60 23.60
C THR A 82 22.18 3.48 24.59
N VAL A 83 22.11 2.36 25.31
CA VAL A 83 21.07 2.14 26.33
C VAL A 83 21.26 3.10 27.50
N ILE A 84 22.49 3.38 27.92
CA ILE A 84 22.80 4.32 29.00
C ILE A 84 22.35 5.72 28.61
N GLU A 85 22.73 6.22 27.42
CA GLU A 85 22.32 7.53 26.92
C GLU A 85 20.79 7.70 26.94
N LEU A 86 20.07 6.74 26.35
CA LEU A 86 18.60 6.76 26.29
C LEU A 86 17.96 6.67 27.68
N SER A 87 18.64 6.02 28.63
CA SER A 87 18.16 5.91 30.00
C SER A 87 18.41 7.17 30.84
N THR A 88 19.32 8.07 30.43
CA THR A 88 19.68 9.29 31.17
C THR A 88 18.85 10.52 30.83
N ALA A 89 18.10 10.51 29.73
CA ALA A 89 17.22 11.61 29.35
C ALA A 89 16.18 11.92 30.46
N ASP A 90 16.13 13.18 30.88
CA ASP A 90 15.30 13.68 31.98
C ASP A 90 13.82 13.70 31.60
N LEU A 91 13.09 12.58 31.82
CA LEU A 91 11.63 12.54 32.01
C LEU A 91 11.19 11.27 32.77
N THR A 92 10.19 11.45 33.62
CA THR A 92 9.62 10.52 34.60
C THR A 92 8.98 9.26 34.01
N ASN A 93 9.15 8.10 34.68
CA ASN A 93 8.34 6.87 34.62
C ASN A 93 7.81 6.36 33.25
N ASP A 94 8.56 6.58 32.17
CA ASP A 94 8.24 6.08 30.83
C ASP A 94 8.36 4.54 30.77
N PRO A 95 7.36 3.81 30.21
CA PRO A 95 7.46 2.39 29.87
C PRO A 95 8.77 2.00 29.16
N VAL A 96 9.36 2.90 28.36
CA VAL A 96 10.68 2.71 27.73
C VAL A 96 11.77 2.53 28.79
N ARG A 97 11.82 3.37 29.83
CA ARG A 97 12.85 3.26 30.89
C ARG A 97 12.69 2.00 31.72
N MET A 98 11.45 1.54 31.95
CA MET A 98 11.19 0.25 32.62
C MET A 98 11.78 -0.90 31.80
N TYR A 99 11.52 -0.91 30.49
CA TYR A 99 12.05 -1.90 29.57
C TYR A 99 13.59 -1.87 29.52
N LEU A 100 14.21 -0.70 29.38
CA LEU A 100 15.68 -0.55 29.34
C LEU A 100 16.35 -1.06 30.62
N ARG A 101 15.72 -0.86 31.78
CA ARG A 101 16.23 -1.36 33.07
C ARG A 101 16.16 -2.89 33.13
N GLU A 102 15.08 -3.49 32.65
CA GLU A 102 14.89 -4.95 32.65
C GLU A 102 15.93 -5.65 31.77
N ILE A 103 16.12 -5.17 30.53
CA ILE A 103 17.12 -5.76 29.61
C ILE A 103 18.56 -5.51 30.07
N GLY A 104 18.79 -4.47 30.87
CA GLY A 104 20.10 -4.14 31.43
C GLY A 104 20.58 -5.11 32.52
N GLN A 105 19.69 -5.94 33.09
CA GLN A 105 20.04 -6.91 34.14
C GLN A 105 20.74 -8.16 33.60
N VAL A 106 20.60 -8.45 32.31
CA VAL A 106 21.19 -9.64 31.69
C VAL A 106 22.62 -9.33 31.24
N ASN A 107 23.54 -10.23 31.60
CA ASN A 107 24.96 -10.09 31.24
C ASN A 107 25.19 -10.29 29.74
N LEU A 108 26.18 -9.57 29.20
CA LEU A 108 26.63 -9.76 27.83
C LEU A 108 27.30 -11.12 27.66
N LEU A 109 27.11 -11.71 26.48
CA LEU A 109 27.70 -12.99 26.12
C LEU A 109 29.08 -12.80 25.50
N THR A 110 29.97 -13.76 25.74
CA THR A 110 31.20 -13.89 24.96
C THR A 110 30.95 -14.71 23.68
N ALA A 111 31.84 -14.62 22.69
CA ALA A 111 31.74 -15.42 21.47
C ALA A 111 31.71 -16.94 21.76
N GLU A 112 32.42 -17.39 22.81
CA GLU A 112 32.37 -18.79 23.24
C GLU A 112 31.01 -19.19 23.80
N ASP A 113 30.38 -18.28 24.56
CA ASP A 113 29.05 -18.48 25.12
C ASP A 113 27.99 -18.57 24.02
N GLU A 114 28.08 -17.72 22.98
CA GLU A 114 27.22 -17.75 21.79
C GLU A 114 27.27 -19.12 21.10
N VAL A 115 28.48 -19.62 20.82
CA VAL A 115 28.69 -20.94 20.19
C VAL A 115 28.11 -22.06 21.08
N ARG A 116 28.31 -21.98 22.40
CA ARG A 116 27.79 -22.97 23.35
C ARG A 116 26.26 -22.98 23.39
N LEU A 117 25.63 -21.81 23.37
CA LEU A 117 24.18 -21.67 23.33
C LEU A 117 23.62 -22.15 21.98
N ALA A 118 24.24 -21.79 20.86
CA ALA A 118 23.85 -22.24 19.53
C ALA A 118 23.84 -23.78 19.42
N LYS A 119 24.88 -24.46 19.95
CA LYS A 119 24.94 -25.93 19.99
C LYS A 119 23.81 -26.55 20.82
N ARG A 120 23.44 -25.93 21.95
CA ARG A 120 22.31 -26.39 22.80
C ARG A 120 20.97 -26.22 22.08
N ILE A 121 20.78 -25.11 21.38
CA ILE A 121 19.58 -24.82 20.57
C ILE A 121 19.45 -25.87 19.46
N GLN A 122 20.50 -26.07 18.66
CA GLN A 122 20.53 -27.08 17.58
C GLN A 122 20.22 -28.48 18.11
N ARG A 123 20.82 -28.88 19.24
CA ARG A 123 20.53 -30.15 19.91
C ARG A 123 19.05 -30.26 20.28
N GLY A 124 18.47 -29.21 20.86
CA GLY A 124 17.05 -29.17 21.22
C GLY A 124 16.11 -29.33 20.01
N VAL A 125 16.41 -28.66 18.89
CA VAL A 125 15.66 -28.76 17.64
C VAL A 125 15.74 -30.17 17.04
N LEU A 126 16.94 -30.77 17.01
CA LEU A 126 17.11 -32.15 16.55
C LEU A 126 16.33 -33.14 17.41
N SER A 127 16.34 -32.95 18.73
CA SER A 127 15.58 -33.78 19.67
C SER A 127 14.08 -33.62 19.50
N HIS A 128 13.59 -32.41 19.27
CA HIS A 128 12.18 -32.15 18.97
C HIS A 128 11.75 -32.86 17.66
N ASN A 129 12.53 -32.72 16.59
CA ASN A 129 12.24 -33.38 15.31
C ASN A 129 12.20 -34.92 15.43
N LYS A 130 13.07 -35.50 16.26
CA LYS A 130 13.06 -36.94 16.56
C LYS A 130 11.86 -37.39 17.38
N LEU A 131 11.32 -36.52 18.24
CA LEU A 131 10.08 -36.80 18.97
C LEU A 131 8.85 -36.77 18.04
N VAL A 132 8.88 -35.94 16.99
CA VAL A 132 7.77 -35.75 16.04
C VAL A 132 7.75 -36.79 14.90
N LYS A 133 8.89 -37.13 14.28
CA LYS A 133 8.99 -37.98 13.07
C LYS A 133 8.90 -39.51 13.29
N ASN A 134 8.03 -40.02 14.17
CA ASN A 134 7.84 -41.44 14.55
C ASN A 134 8.87 -41.98 15.57
N GLY A 135 8.58 -42.92 16.46
CA GLY A 135 7.42 -43.82 16.61
C GLY A 135 7.79 -45.19 17.20
N GLN A 136 8.91 -45.31 17.94
CA GLN A 136 9.29 -46.49 18.75
C GLN A 136 10.46 -46.11 19.70
N LEU A 137 10.42 -44.91 20.28
CA LEU A 137 11.42 -44.48 21.24
C LEU A 137 11.19 -45.16 22.59
N SER A 138 12.25 -45.69 23.19
CA SER A 138 12.21 -46.20 24.56
C SER A 138 11.74 -45.10 25.52
N PRO A 139 11.02 -45.43 26.62
CA PRO A 139 10.66 -44.44 27.65
C PRO A 139 11.85 -43.59 28.13
N GLU A 140 13.04 -44.17 28.19
CA GLU A 140 14.27 -43.47 28.58
C GLU A 140 14.74 -42.47 27.52
N GLU A 141 14.68 -42.84 26.25
CA GLU A 141 15.05 -41.98 25.13
C GLU A 141 14.08 -40.80 24.99
N LYS A 142 12.78 -41.04 25.18
CA LYS A 142 11.77 -39.98 25.22
C LYS A 142 12.08 -38.97 26.32
N LEU A 143 12.44 -39.43 27.52
CA LEU A 143 12.79 -38.54 28.62
C LEU A 143 14.07 -37.73 28.32
N LYS A 144 15.07 -38.37 27.71
CA LYS A 144 16.32 -37.70 27.30
C LYS A 144 16.06 -36.61 26.26
N TYR A 145 15.29 -36.91 25.21
CA TYR A 145 14.97 -35.93 24.17
C TYR A 145 14.11 -34.79 24.70
N LYS A 146 13.16 -35.08 25.61
CA LYS A 146 12.36 -34.04 26.28
C LYS A 146 13.22 -33.11 27.14
N LYS A 147 14.20 -33.64 27.88
CA LYS A 147 15.17 -32.81 28.64
C LYS A 147 15.99 -31.92 27.71
N GLN A 148 16.46 -32.45 26.58
CA GLN A 148 17.25 -31.70 25.60
C GLN A 148 16.42 -30.64 24.87
N GLU A 149 15.14 -30.90 24.60
CA GLU A 149 14.22 -29.94 24.03
C GLU A 149 13.99 -28.75 24.99
N ILE A 150 13.75 -29.03 26.27
CA ILE A 150 13.59 -27.98 27.30
C ILE A 150 14.88 -27.17 27.43
N ASP A 151 16.04 -27.84 27.48
CA ASP A 151 17.35 -27.19 27.53
C ASP A 151 17.60 -26.29 26.30
N GLY A 152 17.26 -26.75 25.10
CA GLY A 152 17.36 -25.96 23.88
C GLY A 152 16.44 -24.74 23.89
N ARG A 153 15.20 -24.87 24.41
CA ARG A 153 14.25 -23.76 24.55
C ARG A 153 14.76 -22.71 25.53
N LEU A 154 15.32 -23.14 26.66
CA LEU A 154 15.95 -22.23 27.63
C LEU A 154 17.18 -21.53 27.05
N ALA A 155 18.03 -22.25 26.32
CA ALA A 155 19.18 -21.67 25.64
C ALA A 155 18.76 -20.62 24.59
N LYS A 156 17.71 -20.91 23.81
CA LYS A 156 17.11 -19.97 22.85
C LYS A 156 16.64 -18.69 23.52
N ARG A 157 15.89 -18.82 24.62
CA ARG A 157 15.39 -17.70 25.40
C ARG A 157 16.53 -16.83 25.95
N TYR A 158 17.53 -17.48 26.55
CA TYR A 158 18.68 -16.78 27.13
C TYR A 158 19.52 -16.06 26.06
N LEU A 159 19.75 -16.68 24.90
CA LEU A 159 20.46 -16.05 23.79
C LEU A 159 19.72 -14.81 23.26
N ALA A 160 18.37 -14.86 23.20
CA ALA A 160 17.58 -13.69 22.85
C ALA A 160 17.64 -12.59 23.93
N GLU A 161 17.42 -12.94 25.20
CA GLU A 161 17.43 -11.98 26.32
C GLU A 161 18.75 -11.22 26.46
N ALA A 162 19.89 -11.90 26.29
CA ALA A 162 21.21 -11.27 26.37
C ALA A 162 21.50 -10.29 25.21
N ASN A 163 20.75 -10.39 24.11
CA ASN A 163 20.92 -9.56 22.92
C ASN A 163 19.82 -8.52 22.72
N LEU A 164 18.88 -8.34 23.68
CA LEU A 164 17.84 -7.31 23.57
C LEU A 164 18.41 -5.88 23.48
N ARG A 165 19.58 -5.64 24.06
CA ARG A 165 20.27 -4.33 24.01
C ARG A 165 20.72 -3.98 22.59
N LEU A 166 21.08 -4.98 21.78
CA LEU A 166 21.42 -4.79 20.37
C LEU A 166 20.20 -4.31 19.57
N VAL A 167 19.01 -4.82 19.87
CA VAL A 167 17.77 -4.37 19.21
C VAL A 167 17.52 -2.89 19.48
N VAL A 168 17.70 -2.45 20.71
CA VAL A 168 17.54 -1.04 21.09
C VAL A 168 18.54 -0.14 20.36
N SER A 169 19.82 -0.55 20.26
CA SER A 169 20.83 0.24 19.57
C SER A 169 20.53 0.38 18.08
N VAL A 170 20.10 -0.70 17.42
CA VAL A 170 19.69 -0.67 16.01
C VAL A 170 18.42 0.17 15.83
N ALA A 171 17.41 -0.01 16.67
CA ALA A 171 16.13 0.70 16.59
C ALA A 171 16.26 2.23 16.80
N LYS A 172 17.25 2.69 17.57
CA LYS A 172 17.50 4.13 17.80
C LYS A 172 17.66 4.91 16.49
N ARG A 173 18.27 4.30 15.45
CA ARG A 173 18.46 4.93 14.13
C ARG A 173 17.16 5.16 13.34
N TYR A 174 16.07 4.51 13.76
CA TYR A 174 14.77 4.53 13.08
C TYR A 174 13.73 5.41 13.80
N ILE A 175 14.10 6.05 14.90
CA ILE A 175 13.24 6.99 15.62
C ILE A 175 12.85 8.15 14.68
N GLY A 176 11.58 8.55 14.74
CA GLY A 176 11.05 9.66 13.93
C GLY A 176 10.65 9.28 12.50
N ARG A 177 10.59 7.98 12.16
CA ARG A 177 10.15 7.49 10.84
C ARG A 177 8.66 7.10 10.79
N GLY A 178 7.83 7.69 11.64
CA GLY A 178 6.36 7.47 11.66
C GLY A 178 5.85 6.33 12.56
N MET A 179 6.74 5.59 13.23
CA MET A 179 6.38 4.56 14.21
C MET A 179 6.93 4.90 15.60
N ASN A 180 6.20 4.52 16.66
CA ASN A 180 6.64 4.69 18.04
C ASN A 180 7.90 3.86 18.34
N PHE A 181 8.76 4.36 19.22
CA PHE A 181 10.03 3.69 19.54
C PHE A 181 9.85 2.31 20.17
N LEU A 182 8.84 2.13 21.02
CA LEU A 182 8.54 0.81 21.59
C LEU A 182 8.12 -0.19 20.52
N ASP A 183 7.33 0.24 19.54
CA ASP A 183 6.87 -0.63 18.46
C ASP A 183 8.03 -1.02 17.55
N LEU A 184 8.94 -0.08 17.25
CA LEU A 184 10.21 -0.37 16.56
C LEU A 184 11.04 -1.41 17.30
N ILE A 185 11.15 -1.31 18.63
CA ILE A 185 11.86 -2.29 19.46
C ILE A 185 11.17 -3.66 19.37
N GLN A 186 9.84 -3.72 19.44
CA GLN A 186 9.14 -5.00 19.38
C GLN A 186 9.31 -5.69 18.03
N GLU A 187 9.21 -4.96 16.93
CA GLU A 187 9.44 -5.49 15.58
C GLU A 187 10.91 -5.94 15.42
N GLY A 188 11.85 -5.19 15.98
CA GLY A 188 13.25 -5.59 16.07
C GLY A 188 13.46 -6.87 16.89
N ASN A 189 12.73 -7.06 18.00
CA ASN A 189 12.77 -8.28 18.80
C ASN A 189 12.28 -9.50 18.01
N ILE A 190 11.26 -9.32 17.16
CA ILE A 190 10.80 -10.37 16.23
C ILE A 190 11.92 -10.73 15.24
N GLY A 191 12.62 -9.73 14.69
CA GLY A 191 13.81 -9.94 13.86
C GLY A 191 14.92 -10.70 14.59
N LEU A 192 15.24 -10.31 15.83
CA LEU A 192 16.22 -10.99 16.68
C LEU A 192 15.84 -12.46 16.92
N LEU A 193 14.57 -12.76 17.21
CA LEU A 193 14.12 -14.14 17.41
C LEU A 193 14.31 -15.01 16.16
N ARG A 194 14.07 -14.46 14.96
CA ARG A 194 14.38 -15.13 13.69
C ARG A 194 15.89 -15.37 13.53
N ALA A 195 16.71 -14.38 13.89
CA ALA A 195 18.17 -14.54 13.86
C ALA A 195 18.63 -15.67 14.80
N VAL A 196 18.10 -15.74 16.01
CA VAL A 196 18.41 -16.81 16.98
C VAL A 196 18.04 -18.19 16.44
N GLU A 197 16.92 -18.31 15.71
CA GLU A 197 16.49 -19.58 15.11
C GLU A 197 17.41 -20.05 13.98
N LYS A 198 17.87 -19.12 13.16
CA LYS A 198 18.65 -19.40 11.93
C LYS A 198 20.16 -19.26 12.09
N PHE A 199 20.66 -18.88 13.26
CA PHE A 199 22.08 -18.60 13.45
C PHE A 199 22.94 -19.86 13.25
N ASP A 200 23.91 -19.77 12.33
CA ASP A 200 24.94 -20.78 12.14
C ASP A 200 26.31 -20.31 12.62
N HIS A 201 26.73 -20.86 13.76
CA HIS A 201 28.03 -20.62 14.37
C HIS A 201 29.23 -21.14 13.53
N ARG A 202 29.00 -21.93 12.47
CA ARG A 202 30.06 -22.44 11.60
C ARG A 202 30.58 -21.41 10.60
N ARG A 203 29.80 -20.35 10.31
CA ARG A 203 30.19 -19.29 9.37
C ARG A 203 31.30 -18.38 9.93
N GLY A 204 31.65 -18.49 11.21
CA GLY A 204 32.77 -17.75 11.82
C GLY A 204 32.48 -16.29 12.18
N TYR A 205 31.30 -15.77 11.84
CA TYR A 205 30.83 -14.44 12.24
C TYR A 205 30.25 -14.44 13.66
N LYS A 206 30.37 -13.30 14.36
CA LYS A 206 29.71 -13.08 15.66
C LYS A 206 28.20 -13.09 15.50
N PHE A 207 27.47 -13.47 16.55
CA PHE A 207 26.01 -13.44 16.53
C PHE A 207 25.45 -12.03 16.26
N SER A 208 26.09 -11.00 16.80
CA SER A 208 25.68 -9.60 16.60
C SER A 208 25.62 -9.20 15.13
N THR A 209 26.60 -9.60 14.31
CA THR A 209 26.65 -9.30 12.88
C THR A 209 25.45 -9.91 12.14
N TYR A 210 25.15 -11.17 12.43
CA TYR A 210 24.00 -11.86 11.82
C TYR A 210 22.66 -11.30 12.32
N ALA A 211 22.55 -11.03 13.62
CA ALA A 211 21.33 -10.53 14.23
C ALA A 211 20.95 -9.14 13.74
N THR A 212 21.92 -8.23 13.60
CA THR A 212 21.66 -6.86 13.13
C THR A 212 21.00 -6.83 11.76
N TRP A 213 21.36 -7.73 10.84
CA TRP A 213 20.70 -7.83 9.53
C TRP A 213 19.20 -8.16 9.67
N TRP A 214 18.85 -9.18 10.44
CA TRP A 214 17.46 -9.58 10.66
C TRP A 214 16.66 -8.54 11.45
N ILE A 215 17.28 -7.87 12.42
CA ILE A 215 16.67 -6.78 13.19
C ILE A 215 16.36 -5.61 12.26
N ARG A 216 17.33 -5.18 11.44
CA ARG A 216 17.17 -4.10 10.45
C ARG A 216 16.05 -4.38 9.46
N GLN A 217 16.02 -5.61 8.95
CA GLN A 217 15.02 -6.07 8.00
C GLN A 217 13.61 -6.06 8.60
N ALA A 218 13.46 -6.58 9.82
CA ALA A 218 12.18 -6.60 10.51
C ALA A 218 11.65 -5.18 10.79
N ILE A 219 12.51 -4.30 11.32
CA ILE A 219 12.15 -2.91 11.60
C ILE A 219 11.79 -2.16 10.31
N SER A 220 12.60 -2.29 9.26
CA SER A 220 12.36 -1.58 7.99
C SER A 220 11.07 -2.05 7.32
N ARG A 221 10.78 -3.36 7.37
CA ARG A 221 9.52 -3.92 6.87
C ARG A 221 8.32 -3.43 7.68
N ALA A 222 8.41 -3.42 9.01
CA ALA A 222 7.33 -2.93 9.86
C ALA A 222 7.02 -1.45 9.62
N ILE A 223 8.05 -0.62 9.41
CA ILE A 223 7.87 0.79 9.05
C ILE A 223 7.13 0.91 7.70
N ALA A 224 7.54 0.16 6.68
CA ALA A 224 6.86 0.18 5.39
C ALA A 224 5.40 -0.26 5.51
N ASP A 225 5.11 -1.24 6.37
CA ASP A 225 3.80 -1.85 6.53
C ASP A 225 2.82 -1.04 7.40
N GLN A 226 3.32 -0.34 8.43
CA GLN A 226 2.49 0.21 9.52
C GLN A 226 2.73 1.70 9.81
N ALA A 227 3.82 2.32 9.37
CA ALA A 227 4.16 3.70 9.78
C ALA A 227 3.23 4.77 9.18
N ARG A 228 2.38 4.43 8.22
CA ARG A 228 1.46 5.35 7.55
C ARG A 228 0.01 5.04 7.91
N VAL A 229 -0.77 6.10 8.10
CA VAL A 229 -2.24 6.01 8.32
C VAL A 229 -2.92 5.30 7.16
N ILE A 230 -2.53 5.65 5.92
CA ILE A 230 -2.94 4.95 4.71
C ILE A 230 -1.79 4.03 4.31
N ARG A 231 -2.01 2.73 4.43
CA ARG A 231 -1.01 1.70 4.11
C ARG A 231 -0.64 1.75 2.64
N ILE A 232 0.66 1.68 2.37
CA ILE A 232 1.25 1.62 1.02
C ILE A 232 1.98 0.27 0.88
N PRO A 233 1.85 -0.46 -0.25
CA PRO A 233 2.62 -1.68 -0.48
C PRO A 233 4.14 -1.47 -0.37
N VAL A 234 4.88 -2.48 0.07
CA VAL A 234 6.33 -2.38 0.37
C VAL A 234 7.16 -1.94 -0.85
N HIS A 235 6.92 -2.50 -2.03
CA HIS A 235 7.61 -2.13 -3.28
C HIS A 235 7.41 -0.64 -3.65
N MET A 236 6.25 -0.06 -3.32
CA MET A 236 6.00 1.36 -3.52
C MET A 236 6.77 2.21 -2.51
N VAL A 237 6.92 1.76 -1.26
CA VAL A 237 7.74 2.43 -0.24
C VAL A 237 9.23 2.43 -0.64
N GLU A 238 9.75 1.32 -1.17
CA GLU A 238 11.10 1.26 -1.73
C GLU A 238 11.29 2.24 -2.88
N THR A 239 10.32 2.29 -3.80
CA THR A 239 10.31 3.22 -4.94
C THR A 239 10.33 4.67 -4.45
N ILE A 240 9.54 5.01 -3.43
CA ILE A 240 9.53 6.34 -2.80
C ILE A 240 10.89 6.65 -2.16
N ASN A 241 11.46 5.72 -1.40
CA ASN A 241 12.78 5.92 -0.78
C ASN A 241 13.90 6.08 -1.80
N ARG A 242 13.83 5.35 -2.92
CA ARG A 242 14.75 5.52 -4.06
C ARG A 242 14.59 6.91 -4.68
N LEU A 243 13.36 7.35 -4.91
CA LEU A 243 13.05 8.70 -5.41
C LEU A 243 13.63 9.78 -4.49
N VAL A 244 13.39 9.70 -3.18
CA VAL A 244 13.90 10.67 -2.20
C VAL A 244 15.43 10.71 -2.18
N ARG A 245 16.11 9.54 -2.28
CA ARG A 245 17.57 9.47 -2.37
C ARG A 245 18.10 10.16 -3.62
N ILE A 246 17.51 9.87 -4.78
CA ILE A 246 17.88 10.49 -6.06
C ILE A 246 17.62 11.99 -6.03
N GLN A 247 16.47 12.42 -5.53
CA GLN A 247 16.11 13.82 -5.41
C GLN A 247 17.11 14.59 -4.53
N ARG A 248 17.51 14.04 -3.39
CA ARG A 248 18.53 14.65 -2.50
C ARG A 248 19.90 14.75 -3.17
N ARG A 249 20.32 13.70 -3.89
CA ARG A 249 21.58 13.71 -4.65
C ARG A 249 21.56 14.77 -5.75
N LEU A 250 20.51 14.82 -6.56
CA LEU A 250 20.37 15.80 -7.63
C LEU A 250 20.26 17.24 -7.09
N LEU A 251 19.58 17.44 -5.95
CA LEU A 251 19.53 18.75 -5.28
C LEU A 251 20.93 19.23 -4.89
N GLN A 252 21.79 18.32 -4.40
CA GLN A 252 23.18 18.62 -4.06
C GLN A 252 24.04 18.91 -5.29
N GLU A 253 23.87 18.16 -6.38
CA GLU A 253 24.62 18.33 -7.62
C GLU A 253 24.22 19.60 -8.39
N TYR A 254 22.92 19.89 -8.49
CA TYR A 254 22.40 21.01 -9.28
C TYR A 254 22.23 22.31 -8.49
N GLY A 255 22.23 22.25 -7.16
CA GLY A 255 21.95 23.41 -6.31
C GLY A 255 20.52 23.96 -6.44
N ARG A 256 19.61 23.20 -7.05
CA ARG A 256 18.18 23.54 -7.23
C ARG A 256 17.31 22.28 -7.16
N GLU A 257 16.01 22.45 -6.94
CA GLU A 257 15.08 21.32 -6.99
C GLU A 257 15.07 20.67 -8.39
N PRO A 258 15.25 19.34 -8.48
CA PRO A 258 15.23 18.63 -9.75
C PRO A 258 13.79 18.50 -10.26
N THR A 259 13.63 18.54 -11.57
CA THR A 259 12.34 18.36 -12.23
C THR A 259 11.95 16.88 -12.25
N SER A 260 10.65 16.57 -12.34
CA SER A 260 10.19 15.17 -12.46
C SER A 260 10.75 14.46 -13.69
N LYS A 261 11.11 15.21 -14.74
CA LYS A 261 11.77 14.71 -15.94
C LYS A 261 13.22 14.29 -15.68
N GLU A 262 13.97 15.09 -14.91
CA GLU A 262 15.36 14.77 -14.50
C GLU A 262 15.38 13.57 -13.54
N ILE A 263 14.46 13.54 -12.57
CA ILE A 263 14.33 12.41 -11.64
C ILE A 263 14.01 11.12 -12.39
N ALA A 264 13.13 11.17 -13.40
CA ALA A 264 12.74 9.99 -14.17
C ALA A 264 13.91 9.32 -14.90
N LEU A 265 14.93 10.09 -15.30
CA LEU A 265 16.12 9.57 -15.98
C LEU A 265 17.03 8.79 -15.02
N GLU A 266 17.11 9.22 -13.76
CA GLU A 266 17.92 8.56 -12.73
C GLU A 266 17.19 7.39 -12.05
N MET A 267 15.87 7.36 -12.13
CA MET A 267 15.05 6.32 -11.50
C MET A 267 15.00 4.98 -12.25
N ASN A 268 15.70 4.83 -13.38
CA ASN A 268 15.64 3.66 -14.27
C ASN A 268 14.20 3.24 -14.63
N ILE A 269 13.29 4.20 -14.79
CA ILE A 269 11.90 3.94 -15.23
C ILE A 269 11.84 3.79 -16.76
N LEU A 270 12.87 4.27 -17.45
CA LEU A 270 13.02 4.19 -18.90
C LEU A 270 14.07 3.13 -19.26
N PRO A 271 13.95 2.47 -20.43
CA PRO A 271 15.01 1.61 -20.94
C PRO A 271 16.35 2.33 -20.99
N ALA A 272 17.45 1.61 -20.74
CA ALA A 272 18.80 2.19 -20.72
C ALA A 272 19.10 2.96 -22.03
N GLU A 273 18.74 2.39 -23.18
CA GLU A 273 18.92 3.00 -24.50
C GLU A 273 18.21 4.36 -24.61
N ASP A 274 16.96 4.43 -24.13
CA ASP A 274 16.17 5.67 -24.10
C ASP A 274 16.79 6.71 -23.16
N THR A 275 17.31 6.29 -21.99
CA THR A 275 17.95 7.24 -21.05
C THR A 275 19.24 7.83 -21.61
N GLU A 276 20.04 7.04 -22.34
CA GLU A 276 21.26 7.50 -22.98
C GLU A 276 20.95 8.44 -24.16
N ALA A 277 19.96 8.09 -24.99
CA ALA A 277 19.52 8.95 -26.08
C ALA A 277 19.01 10.31 -25.58
N ILE A 278 18.25 10.32 -24.47
CA ILE A 278 17.77 11.57 -23.86
C ILE A 278 18.93 12.39 -23.29
N ARG A 279 19.91 11.77 -22.60
CA ARG A 279 21.10 12.47 -22.09
C ARG A 279 21.93 13.07 -23.22
N GLN A 280 22.22 12.30 -24.28
CA GLN A 280 22.96 12.79 -25.44
C GLN A 280 22.26 13.96 -26.13
N ALA A 281 20.93 13.89 -26.29
CA ALA A 281 20.15 14.98 -26.87
C ALA A 281 20.17 16.25 -26.00
N MET A 282 20.17 16.10 -24.66
CA MET A 282 20.31 17.24 -23.74
C MET A 282 21.70 17.89 -23.81
N ASP A 283 22.77 17.10 -23.86
CA ASP A 283 24.15 17.61 -23.91
C ASP A 283 24.45 18.33 -25.24
N HIS A 284 23.93 17.82 -26.35
CA HIS A 284 24.18 18.36 -27.69
C HIS A 284 23.12 19.39 -28.15
N GLY A 285 22.09 19.65 -27.34
CA GLY A 285 20.99 20.57 -27.67
C GLY A 285 20.19 20.18 -28.92
N GLN A 286 20.15 18.88 -29.25
CA GLN A 286 19.46 18.38 -30.44
C GLN A 286 17.95 18.20 -30.20
N PRO A 287 17.10 18.42 -31.22
CA PRO A 287 15.68 18.12 -31.11
C PRO A 287 15.47 16.62 -30.95
N MET A 288 14.75 16.23 -29.89
CA MET A 288 14.43 14.83 -29.60
C MET A 288 13.36 14.30 -30.57
N ASP A 289 13.41 12.99 -30.86
CA ASP A 289 12.33 12.29 -31.54
C ASP A 289 11.00 12.49 -30.77
N PRO A 290 9.91 12.91 -31.44
CA PRO A 290 8.59 13.03 -30.82
C PRO A 290 8.13 11.78 -30.06
N ALA A 291 8.51 10.58 -30.50
CA ALA A 291 8.18 9.34 -29.78
C ALA A 291 8.93 9.24 -28.44
N LEU A 292 10.21 9.62 -28.42
CA LEU A 292 11.06 9.61 -27.23
C LEU A 292 10.60 10.67 -26.20
N ASP A 293 10.24 11.88 -26.63
CA ASP A 293 9.69 12.90 -25.70
C ASP A 293 8.34 12.46 -25.10
N ARG A 294 7.49 11.75 -25.87
CA ARG A 294 6.25 11.16 -25.33
C ARG A 294 6.55 10.15 -24.22
N ARG A 295 7.51 9.23 -24.42
CA ARG A 295 7.93 8.26 -23.40
C ARG A 295 8.50 8.95 -22.16
N TRP A 296 9.36 9.96 -22.34
CA TRP A 296 9.92 10.73 -21.24
C TRP A 296 8.86 11.48 -20.42
N ARG A 297 7.86 12.09 -21.08
CA ARG A 297 6.72 12.72 -20.39
C ARG A 297 5.90 11.72 -19.59
N ARG A 298 5.71 10.50 -20.10
CA ARG A 298 5.02 9.42 -19.36
C ARG A 298 5.80 9.03 -18.12
N ALA A 299 7.11 8.82 -18.23
CA ALA A 299 7.97 8.52 -17.09
C ALA A 299 7.93 9.64 -16.03
N ALA A 300 7.98 10.91 -16.45
CA ALA A 300 7.81 12.06 -15.56
C ALA A 300 6.41 12.11 -14.90
N SER A 301 5.36 11.67 -15.61
CA SER A 301 4.02 11.52 -15.02
C SER A 301 3.98 10.44 -13.94
N LYS A 302 4.66 9.30 -14.17
CA LYS A 302 4.80 8.23 -13.18
C LYS A 302 5.51 8.72 -11.92
N VAL A 303 6.61 9.47 -12.07
CA VAL A 303 7.30 10.13 -10.94
C VAL A 303 6.35 11.06 -10.17
N ARG A 304 5.56 11.91 -10.86
CA ARG A 304 4.57 12.79 -10.20
C ARG A 304 3.50 12.00 -9.44
N ARG A 305 3.07 10.85 -9.97
CA ARG A 305 2.12 9.95 -9.29
C ARG A 305 2.75 9.36 -8.02
N ILE A 306 4.01 8.92 -8.07
CA ILE A 306 4.74 8.44 -6.89
C ILE A 306 4.87 9.55 -5.83
N ILE A 307 5.19 10.78 -6.23
CA ILE A 307 5.25 11.93 -5.32
C ILE A 307 3.88 12.16 -4.67
N ARG A 308 2.78 12.11 -5.43
CA ARG A 308 1.42 12.25 -4.88
C ARG A 308 1.10 11.15 -3.86
N ILE A 309 1.45 9.90 -4.16
CA ILE A 309 1.26 8.77 -3.24
C ILE A 309 2.09 8.92 -1.96
N SER A 310 3.27 9.55 -2.05
CA SER A 310 4.14 9.77 -0.90
C SER A 310 3.64 10.83 0.09
N GLN A 311 2.67 11.66 -0.30
CA GLN A 311 2.11 12.71 0.56
C GLN A 311 1.39 12.10 1.76
N GLU A 312 1.60 12.70 2.93
CA GLU A 312 0.95 12.29 4.17
C GLU A 312 -0.35 13.06 4.38
N PRO A 313 -1.41 12.42 4.90
CA PRO A 313 -2.65 13.12 5.21
C PRO A 313 -2.43 14.16 6.32
N MET A 314 -3.10 15.30 6.20
CA MET A 314 -3.10 16.34 7.24
C MET A 314 -4.21 16.09 8.25
N SER A 315 -4.01 16.55 9.48
CA SER A 315 -5.05 16.49 10.51
C SER A 315 -6.10 17.57 10.27
N LEU A 316 -7.38 17.22 10.45
CA LEU A 316 -8.47 18.20 10.43
C LEU A 316 -8.41 19.15 11.63
N GLU A 317 -7.78 18.72 12.71
CA GLU A 317 -7.52 19.52 13.91
C GLU A 317 -6.30 20.43 13.77
N THR A 318 -5.68 20.52 12.59
CA THR A 318 -4.60 21.48 12.36
C THR A 318 -5.20 22.89 12.41
N PRO A 319 -4.79 23.76 13.36
CA PRO A 319 -5.32 25.12 13.46
C PRO A 319 -4.89 25.92 12.24
N ILE A 320 -5.79 26.77 11.73
CA ILE A 320 -5.56 27.60 10.55
C ILE A 320 -5.72 29.08 10.90
N GLY A 321 -4.72 29.90 10.56
CA GLY A 321 -4.68 31.32 10.89
C GLY A 321 -4.04 31.61 12.25
N SER A 322 -4.10 32.88 12.66
CA SER A 322 -3.53 33.37 13.93
C SER A 322 -4.49 33.29 15.12
N GLU A 323 -5.76 33.00 14.87
CA GLU A 323 -6.78 32.85 15.91
C GLU A 323 -6.93 31.37 16.27
N GLU A 324 -6.77 31.01 17.53
CA GLU A 324 -6.78 29.62 18.04
C GLU A 324 -8.17 28.91 17.97
N ASN A 325 -9.13 29.45 17.22
CA ASN A 325 -10.52 28.97 17.18
C ASN A 325 -10.95 28.39 15.83
N SER A 326 -10.06 28.34 14.83
CA SER A 326 -10.39 27.82 13.50
C SER A 326 -9.51 26.64 13.16
N TYR A 327 -10.13 25.50 12.85
CA TYR A 327 -9.46 24.27 12.47
C TYR A 327 -9.65 24.01 10.97
N LEU A 328 -8.73 23.27 10.36
CA LEU A 328 -8.81 22.90 8.94
C LEU A 328 -10.14 22.19 8.61
N GLY A 329 -10.63 21.35 9.52
CA GLY A 329 -11.89 20.62 9.37
C GLY A 329 -13.12 21.52 9.24
N ASP A 330 -13.09 22.72 9.81
CA ASP A 330 -14.23 23.66 9.76
C ASP A 330 -14.49 24.20 8.34
N PHE A 331 -13.51 24.08 7.44
CA PHE A 331 -13.58 24.57 6.06
C PHE A 331 -13.93 23.48 5.03
N ILE A 332 -14.14 22.24 5.48
CA ILE A 332 -14.50 21.13 4.58
C ILE A 332 -16.04 21.09 4.46
N GLU A 333 -16.53 21.38 3.26
CA GLU A 333 -17.95 21.31 2.95
C GLU A 333 -18.44 19.85 2.90
N ASP A 334 -19.65 19.60 3.42
CA ASP A 334 -20.31 18.31 3.30
C ASP A 334 -21.11 18.24 1.98
N GLU A 335 -20.51 17.65 0.96
CA GLU A 335 -21.13 17.47 -0.36
C GLU A 335 -22.30 16.46 -0.36
N SER A 336 -22.49 15.67 0.70
CA SER A 336 -23.57 14.69 0.77
C SER A 336 -24.93 15.31 1.11
N VAL A 337 -24.93 16.50 1.70
CA VAL A 337 -26.12 17.21 2.14
C VAL A 337 -26.61 18.12 1.01
N LEU A 338 -27.85 17.88 0.56
CA LEU A 338 -28.50 18.78 -0.38
C LEU A 338 -28.69 20.16 0.26
N GLY A 339 -28.28 21.21 -0.44
CA GLY A 339 -28.52 22.58 -0.02
C GLY A 339 -30.03 22.85 0.13
N PRO A 340 -30.45 23.83 0.95
CA PRO A 340 -31.87 24.14 1.16
C PRO A 340 -32.61 24.45 -0.16
N VAL A 341 -31.93 25.08 -1.12
CA VAL A 341 -32.46 25.38 -2.45
C VAL A 341 -32.69 24.11 -3.26
N ASP A 342 -31.73 23.18 -3.26
CA ASP A 342 -31.84 21.93 -4.01
C ASP A 342 -32.89 21.00 -3.39
N ALA A 343 -32.96 20.95 -2.06
CA ALA A 343 -33.99 20.22 -1.33
C ALA A 343 -35.39 20.77 -1.65
N ALA A 344 -35.57 22.10 -1.63
CA ALA A 344 -36.82 22.75 -2.01
C ALA A 344 -37.16 22.52 -3.48
N SER A 345 -36.19 22.65 -4.39
CA SER A 345 -36.37 22.38 -5.82
C SER A 345 -36.80 20.93 -6.07
N LYS A 346 -36.20 19.96 -5.37
CA LYS A 346 -36.57 18.54 -5.46
C LYS A 346 -37.98 18.28 -4.92
N GLN A 347 -38.37 18.94 -3.83
CA GLN A 347 -39.72 18.88 -3.26
C GLN A 347 -40.74 19.46 -4.26
N LEU A 348 -40.50 20.65 -4.79
CA LEU A 348 -41.36 21.33 -5.76
C LEU A 348 -41.47 20.53 -7.07
N LEU A 349 -40.37 19.96 -7.54
CA LEU A 349 -40.36 19.06 -8.69
C LEU A 349 -41.27 17.86 -8.45
N LYS A 350 -41.20 17.23 -7.27
CA LYS A 350 -42.04 16.08 -6.91
C LYS A 350 -43.53 16.45 -6.89
N GLU A 351 -43.88 17.60 -6.32
CA GLU A 351 -45.25 18.10 -6.30
C GLU A 351 -45.79 18.38 -7.71
N GLN A 352 -45.01 19.06 -8.56
CA GLN A 352 -45.40 19.32 -9.95
C GLN A 352 -45.49 18.03 -10.79
N LEU A 353 -44.61 17.06 -10.56
CA LEU A 353 -44.69 15.74 -11.19
C LEU A 353 -46.00 15.05 -10.82
N ASN A 354 -46.39 15.07 -9.55
CA ASN A 354 -47.65 14.50 -9.09
C ASN A 354 -48.87 15.19 -9.72
N GLU A 355 -48.90 16.53 -9.76
CA GLU A 355 -49.97 17.31 -10.42
C GLU A 355 -50.11 16.93 -11.90
N ILE A 356 -48.98 16.77 -12.61
CA ILE A 356 -48.98 16.39 -14.03
C ILE A 356 -49.41 14.93 -14.21
N LEU A 357 -49.00 14.02 -13.32
CA LEU A 357 -49.38 12.61 -13.35
C LEU A 357 -50.87 12.39 -13.07
N GLU A 358 -51.50 13.24 -12.25
CA GLU A 358 -52.95 13.23 -12.02
C GLU A 358 -53.77 13.57 -13.27
N SER A 359 -53.20 14.33 -14.20
CA SER A 359 -53.84 14.65 -15.48
C SER A 359 -53.86 13.49 -16.49
N LEU A 360 -53.22 12.36 -16.17
CA LEU A 360 -53.26 11.12 -16.93
C LEU A 360 -54.36 10.19 -16.41
N SER A 361 -54.76 9.20 -17.21
CA SER A 361 -55.67 8.18 -16.71
C SER A 361 -55.01 7.37 -15.59
N GLU A 362 -55.80 6.86 -14.64
CA GLU A 362 -55.30 6.09 -13.48
C GLU A 362 -54.38 4.93 -13.91
N ARG A 363 -54.73 4.27 -15.02
CA ARG A 363 -53.96 3.16 -15.60
C ARG A 363 -52.65 3.62 -16.24
N GLU A 364 -52.61 4.79 -16.89
CA GLU A 364 -51.39 5.39 -17.45
C GLU A 364 -50.45 5.86 -16.33
N ARG A 365 -50.98 6.54 -15.30
CA ARG A 365 -50.21 7.00 -14.13
C ARG A 365 -49.53 5.84 -13.41
N LYS A 366 -50.30 4.80 -13.08
CA LYS A 366 -49.82 3.67 -12.28
C LYS A 366 -48.80 2.79 -13.03
N VAL A 367 -48.86 2.76 -14.37
CA VAL A 367 -47.80 2.17 -15.22
C VAL A 367 -46.51 2.98 -15.12
N LEU A 368 -46.57 4.31 -15.20
CA LEU A 368 -45.37 5.16 -15.08
C LEU A 368 -44.77 5.14 -13.67
N GLU A 369 -45.59 5.20 -12.62
CA GLU A 369 -45.12 5.13 -11.22
C GLU A 369 -44.31 3.86 -10.97
N MET A 370 -44.81 2.70 -11.42
CA MET A 370 -44.10 1.42 -11.24
C MET A 370 -42.92 1.24 -12.20
N ARG A 371 -42.99 1.79 -13.42
CA ARG A 371 -41.91 1.67 -14.39
C ARG A 371 -40.67 2.46 -13.96
N PHE A 372 -40.88 3.68 -13.48
CA PHE A 372 -39.82 4.60 -13.07
C PHE A 372 -39.56 4.61 -11.55
N GLY A 373 -40.30 3.81 -10.79
CA GLY A 373 -40.11 3.69 -9.34
C GLY A 373 -40.41 4.98 -8.57
N LEU A 374 -41.39 5.77 -9.02
CA LEU A 374 -41.70 7.08 -8.43
C LEU A 374 -42.29 6.97 -7.01
N SER A 375 -42.83 5.81 -6.65
CA SER A 375 -43.42 5.52 -5.34
C SER A 375 -42.45 4.88 -4.34
N ASP A 376 -41.68 3.90 -4.80
CA ASP A 376 -40.89 2.96 -4.00
C ASP A 376 -39.39 3.05 -4.31
N GLY A 377 -38.97 3.97 -5.19
CA GLY A 377 -37.57 4.15 -5.61
C GLY A 377 -37.03 3.05 -6.52
N GLN A 378 -37.82 2.01 -6.80
CA GLN A 378 -37.42 0.84 -7.60
C GLN A 378 -38.20 0.79 -8.91
N GLY A 379 -37.50 1.03 -10.02
CA GLY A 379 -38.08 0.87 -11.37
C GLY A 379 -38.27 -0.61 -11.72
N ARG A 380 -39.46 -0.97 -12.23
CA ARG A 380 -39.82 -2.34 -12.60
C ARG A 380 -39.70 -2.57 -14.10
N THR A 381 -39.49 -3.81 -14.52
CA THR A 381 -39.44 -4.15 -15.96
C THR A 381 -40.84 -4.14 -16.59
N LEU A 382 -40.92 -3.99 -17.92
CA LEU A 382 -42.21 -3.99 -18.64
C LEU A 382 -42.99 -5.31 -18.45
N GLU A 383 -42.28 -6.41 -18.23
CA GLU A 383 -42.86 -7.73 -17.97
C GLU A 383 -43.45 -7.83 -16.56
N GLU A 384 -42.73 -7.35 -15.55
CA GLU A 384 -43.22 -7.27 -14.16
C GLU A 384 -44.44 -6.35 -14.01
N VAL A 385 -44.41 -5.20 -14.69
CA VAL A 385 -45.55 -4.28 -14.73
C VAL A 385 -46.72 -4.94 -15.45
N GLY A 386 -46.47 -5.64 -16.56
CA GLY A 386 -47.48 -6.39 -17.32
C GLY A 386 -48.16 -7.47 -16.50
N ALA A 387 -47.39 -8.25 -15.75
CA ALA A 387 -47.90 -9.29 -14.85
C ALA A 387 -48.87 -8.72 -13.80
N LYS A 388 -48.57 -7.53 -13.24
CA LYS A 388 -49.41 -6.90 -12.21
C LYS A 388 -50.72 -6.30 -12.77
N PHE A 389 -50.73 -5.86 -14.04
CA PHE A 389 -51.93 -5.33 -14.70
C PHE A 389 -52.69 -6.37 -15.53
N GLY A 390 -52.24 -7.63 -15.55
CA GLY A 390 -52.85 -8.71 -16.34
C GLY A 390 -52.79 -8.46 -17.85
N VAL A 391 -51.73 -7.83 -18.34
CA VAL A 391 -51.55 -7.47 -19.76
C VAL A 391 -50.15 -7.82 -20.26
N THR A 392 -50.02 -8.01 -21.57
CA THR A 392 -48.74 -8.34 -22.19
C THR A 392 -47.73 -7.18 -22.08
N ARG A 393 -46.44 -7.50 -22.09
CA ARG A 393 -45.33 -6.54 -22.14
C ARG A 393 -45.54 -5.46 -23.20
N GLU A 394 -45.92 -5.87 -24.41
CA GLU A 394 -46.12 -4.95 -25.53
C GLU A 394 -47.30 -4.00 -25.29
N ARG A 395 -48.33 -4.45 -24.56
CA ARG A 395 -49.44 -3.58 -24.18
C ARG A 395 -49.02 -2.52 -23.15
N ILE A 396 -48.16 -2.87 -22.19
CA ILE A 396 -47.59 -1.90 -21.25
C ILE A 396 -46.73 -0.86 -21.98
N ARG A 397 -45.88 -1.31 -22.91
CA ARG A 397 -45.06 -0.42 -23.76
C ARG A 397 -45.92 0.58 -24.54
N GLN A 398 -47.05 0.14 -25.10
CA GLN A 398 -47.99 1.03 -25.80
C GLN A 398 -48.62 2.07 -24.87
N ILE A 399 -49.00 1.66 -23.64
CA ILE A 399 -49.57 2.58 -22.63
C ILE A 399 -48.52 3.61 -22.19
N GLU A 400 -47.29 3.17 -21.95
CA GLU A 400 -46.15 4.04 -21.62
C GLU A 400 -45.88 5.06 -22.73
N ALA A 401 -45.73 4.60 -23.99
CA ALA A 401 -45.46 5.49 -25.12
C ALA A 401 -46.59 6.52 -25.32
N LYS A 402 -47.84 6.11 -25.13
CA LYS A 402 -49.00 7.02 -25.19
C LYS A 402 -48.99 8.04 -24.04
N ALA A 403 -48.67 7.61 -22.82
CA ALA A 403 -48.57 8.47 -21.65
C ALA A 403 -47.43 9.48 -21.80
N LEU A 404 -46.23 9.03 -22.19
CA LEU A 404 -45.08 9.90 -22.48
C LEU A 404 -45.37 10.90 -23.59
N ARG A 405 -46.08 10.51 -24.66
CA ARG A 405 -46.50 11.43 -25.73
C ARG A 405 -47.44 12.53 -25.22
N LYS A 406 -48.35 12.21 -24.29
CA LYS A 406 -49.22 13.20 -23.63
C LYS A 406 -48.42 14.13 -22.71
N LEU A 407 -47.45 13.59 -21.98
CA LEU A 407 -46.56 14.37 -21.10
C LEU A 407 -45.62 15.30 -21.89
N ARG A 408 -45.21 14.91 -23.10
CA ARG A 408 -44.40 15.72 -24.01
C ARG A 408 -45.13 16.92 -24.63
N HIS A 409 -46.43 17.07 -24.39
CA HIS A 409 -47.19 18.19 -24.91
C HIS A 409 -46.70 19.51 -24.27
N PRO A 410 -46.49 20.60 -25.06
CA PRO A 410 -45.85 21.83 -24.58
C PRO A 410 -46.46 22.44 -23.30
N ILE A 411 -47.78 22.33 -23.16
CA ILE A 411 -48.51 22.84 -21.98
C ILE A 411 -48.05 22.15 -20.68
N ARG A 412 -47.72 20.85 -20.73
CA ARG A 412 -47.31 20.05 -19.57
C ARG A 412 -45.80 20.05 -19.38
N SER A 413 -45.04 19.94 -20.47
CA SER A 413 -43.57 19.91 -20.42
C SER A 413 -42.94 21.25 -20.07
N ARG A 414 -43.64 22.38 -20.31
CA ARG A 414 -43.11 23.72 -19.97
C ARG A 414 -42.92 23.92 -18.47
N LYS A 415 -43.80 23.38 -17.62
CA LYS A 415 -43.69 23.47 -16.15
C LYS A 415 -42.46 22.73 -15.60
N LEU A 416 -42.11 21.59 -16.21
CA LEU A 416 -40.96 20.76 -15.78
C LEU A 416 -39.62 21.19 -16.37
N ARG A 417 -39.63 22.11 -17.35
CA ARG A 417 -38.42 22.52 -18.07
C ARG A 417 -37.45 23.32 -17.21
N ASP A 418 -37.98 24.01 -16.20
CA ASP A 418 -37.20 24.87 -15.30
C ASP A 418 -36.36 24.06 -14.30
N TYR A 419 -36.61 22.75 -14.15
CA TYR A 419 -35.87 21.82 -13.26
C TYR A 419 -34.79 20.99 -13.98
N LEU A 420 -34.56 21.28 -15.27
CA LEU A 420 -33.58 20.56 -16.11
C LEU A 420 -32.22 21.28 -16.19
N SER A 421 -32.07 22.37 -15.42
CA SER A 421 -30.86 23.19 -15.36
C SER A 421 -29.99 22.84 -14.17
#